data_AF-A0AAE6WPK7-F1
#
_entry.id   AF-A0AAE6WPK7-F1
#
_cell.length_a   1.000
_cell.length_b   1.000
_cell.length_c   1.000
_cell.angle_alpha   90.00
_cell.angle_beta   90.00
_cell.angle_gamma   90.00
#
_symmetry.space_group_name_H-M   'P 1'
#
loop_
_entity.id
_entity.type
_entity.pdbx_description
1 polymer ?
#
loop_
_entity_poly.entity_id
_entity_poly.type
_entity_poly.pdbx_seq_one_letter_code
_entity_poly.pdbx_strand_id
1 'polypeptide(L)'
;MQIHRIHKTPLIFIPGLFGSMSNEIIPGTGTWGFGISGAIYKPFIHVLESMGYQRNLTLFIAFYDWRQPIPCSAHTYLVQTIREAKQRTGASKVNLVCHSMGGLVARAYVQSNYYQDDVEQLIILCSPNAGSPANYAYWTGGIIENRSESHINVVSIYMNLYLSYLQGMNPANPLRAIHTCFPSLLDCVPSRDYGDYLLEDDRGYSRFIPYRRMHVKNAFLDELNATQEIISKRNIAVTLIAGIESSTIQNLQMVHGSLDKLGISKTILNPINSYVGDGIVMVHSVFALDGDKYMVKGGHMEVLFRSYSILQRKLA
;
A
#
# COMPACT_ATOMS: atom_id res chain seq x y z
N MET A 1 32.31 -32.63 -10.11
CA MET A 1 32.05 -31.34 -9.42
C MET A 1 30.62 -31.35 -8.92
N GLN A 2 30.41 -31.48 -7.60
CA GLN A 2 29.08 -31.37 -7.00
C GLN A 2 28.60 -29.92 -7.10
N ILE A 3 27.58 -29.68 -7.91
CA ILE A 3 26.88 -28.39 -7.95
C ILE A 3 26.01 -28.35 -6.68
N HIS A 4 26.44 -27.61 -5.66
CA HIS A 4 25.57 -27.26 -4.53
C HIS A 4 24.46 -26.34 -5.03
N ARG A 5 23.38 -26.92 -5.56
CA ARG A 5 22.13 -26.22 -5.85
C ARG A 5 21.38 -26.04 -4.54
N ILE A 6 21.73 -25.00 -3.78
CA ILE A 6 20.79 -24.44 -2.81
C ILE A 6 19.71 -23.74 -3.64
N HIS A 7 18.63 -24.46 -3.97
CA HIS A 7 17.48 -23.86 -4.62
C HIS A 7 16.72 -23.04 -3.58
N LYS A 8 17.08 -21.76 -3.42
CA LYS A 8 16.26 -20.80 -2.67
C LYS A 8 14.86 -20.74 -3.28
N THR A 9 13.84 -20.72 -2.43
CA THR A 9 12.45 -20.46 -2.85
C THR A 9 12.42 -19.14 -3.64
N PRO A 10 11.85 -19.13 -4.86
CA PRO A 10 11.77 -17.91 -5.66
C PRO A 10 11.10 -16.78 -4.88
N LEU A 11 11.67 -15.59 -5.00
CA LEU A 11 11.20 -14.39 -4.37
C LEU A 11 10.50 -13.50 -5.38
N ILE A 12 9.33 -12.98 -5.02
CA ILE A 12 8.62 -11.99 -5.81
C ILE A 12 8.52 -10.71 -4.99
N PHE A 13 9.01 -9.62 -5.57
CA PHE A 13 8.84 -8.29 -5.01
C PHE A 13 7.60 -7.62 -5.60
N ILE A 14 6.71 -7.12 -4.72
CA ILE A 14 5.49 -6.40 -5.09
C ILE A 14 5.61 -4.97 -4.58
N PRO A 15 5.85 -3.98 -5.47
CA PRO A 15 6.08 -2.61 -5.07
C PRO A 15 4.79 -1.91 -4.59
N GLY A 16 4.95 -0.76 -3.96
CA GLY A 16 3.84 0.10 -3.57
C GLY A 16 3.26 0.92 -4.72
N LEU A 17 2.27 1.75 -4.40
CA LEU A 17 1.72 2.78 -5.29
C LEU A 17 2.85 3.58 -5.96
N PHE A 18 2.71 3.89 -7.26
CA PHE A 18 3.73 4.52 -8.11
C PHE A 18 5.03 3.71 -8.32
N GLY A 19 5.16 2.53 -7.70
CA GLY A 19 6.27 1.62 -7.95
C GLY A 19 6.10 0.77 -9.22
N SER A 20 4.97 0.92 -9.92
CA SER A 20 4.72 0.38 -11.24
C SER A 20 4.37 1.52 -12.19
N MET A 21 4.95 1.53 -13.38
CA MET A 21 4.65 2.48 -14.44
C MET A 21 4.68 1.76 -15.78
N SER A 22 3.72 2.10 -16.65
CA SER A 22 3.64 1.62 -18.03
C SER A 22 2.69 2.51 -18.83
N ASN A 23 2.71 2.32 -20.16
CA ASN A 23 1.76 2.92 -21.10
C ASN A 23 0.29 2.65 -20.73
N GLU A 24 0.00 1.58 -20.00
CA GLU A 24 -1.36 1.30 -19.51
C GLU A 24 -1.79 2.35 -18.48
N ILE A 25 -0.86 2.82 -17.64
CA ILE A 25 -1.12 3.79 -16.55
C ILE A 25 -1.09 5.23 -17.06
N ILE A 26 0.00 5.60 -17.72
CA ILE A 26 0.21 6.92 -18.32
C ILE A 26 0.74 6.71 -19.73
N PRO A 27 -0.03 7.07 -20.78
CA PRO A 27 0.42 6.94 -22.16
C PRO A 27 1.75 7.65 -22.40
N GLY A 28 2.69 6.98 -23.08
CA GLY A 28 4.02 7.51 -23.39
C GLY A 28 5.12 7.14 -22.39
N THR A 29 4.81 6.40 -21.32
CA THR A 29 5.80 5.96 -20.31
C THR A 29 6.47 4.62 -20.62
N GLY A 30 6.04 3.90 -21.66
CA GLY A 30 6.69 2.70 -22.18
C GLY A 30 6.24 1.40 -21.54
N THR A 31 7.15 0.42 -21.47
CA THR A 31 6.88 -0.90 -20.89
C THR A 31 6.90 -0.86 -19.35
N TRP A 32 6.41 -1.93 -18.73
CA TRP A 32 6.40 -2.07 -17.27
C TRP A 32 7.77 -1.87 -16.63
N GLY A 33 7.84 -0.98 -15.65
CA GLY A 33 9.02 -0.73 -14.85
C GLY A 33 8.73 0.16 -13.65
N PHE A 34 9.77 0.48 -12.87
CA PHE A 34 9.62 1.35 -11.69
C PHE A 34 9.37 2.84 -12.03
N GLY A 35 9.52 3.24 -13.30
CA GLY A 35 9.46 4.65 -13.69
C GLY A 35 10.40 5.52 -12.84
N ILE A 36 9.91 6.69 -12.40
CA ILE A 36 10.62 7.61 -11.51
C ILE A 36 10.92 6.99 -10.13
N SER A 37 10.07 6.08 -9.65
CA SER A 37 10.28 5.34 -8.40
C SER A 37 11.47 4.38 -8.46
N GLY A 38 12.07 4.21 -9.65
CA GLY A 38 13.32 3.47 -9.82
C GLY A 38 14.48 4.02 -9.00
N ALA A 39 14.47 5.30 -8.61
CA ALA A 39 15.47 5.88 -7.71
C ALA A 39 15.49 5.22 -6.31
N ILE A 40 14.37 4.64 -5.88
CA ILE A 40 14.24 3.94 -4.59
C ILE A 40 14.20 2.43 -4.77
N TYR A 41 13.34 1.93 -5.67
CA TYR A 41 13.13 0.50 -5.79
C TYR A 41 14.30 -0.22 -6.46
N LYS A 42 15.04 0.38 -7.40
CA LYS A 42 16.21 -0.29 -7.99
C LYS A 42 17.29 -0.57 -6.93
N PRO A 43 17.69 0.39 -6.07
CA PRO A 43 18.56 0.09 -4.93
C PRO A 43 18.03 -0.99 -4.01
N PHE A 44 16.72 -1.01 -3.72
CA PHE A 44 16.14 -2.07 -2.90
C PHE A 44 16.21 -3.45 -3.57
N ILE A 45 16.04 -3.53 -4.89
CA ILE A 45 16.28 -4.78 -5.63
C ILE A 45 17.74 -5.25 -5.48
N HIS A 46 18.72 -4.33 -5.47
CA HIS A 46 20.13 -4.70 -5.24
C HIS A 46 20.36 -5.24 -3.82
N VAL A 47 19.61 -4.75 -2.83
CA VAL A 47 19.60 -5.31 -1.48
C VAL A 47 19.13 -6.77 -1.50
N LEU A 48 18.04 -7.07 -2.20
CA LEU A 48 17.56 -8.46 -2.34
C LEU A 48 18.57 -9.32 -3.11
N GLU A 49 19.23 -8.79 -4.16
CA GLU A 49 20.29 -9.49 -4.88
C GLU A 49 21.50 -9.81 -3.98
N SER A 50 21.88 -8.88 -3.09
CA SER A 50 22.94 -9.11 -2.10
C SER A 50 22.63 -10.24 -1.11
N MET A 51 21.37 -10.65 -0.98
CA MET A 51 20.93 -11.80 -0.18
C MET A 51 20.96 -13.12 -0.96
N GLY A 52 21.55 -13.14 -2.17
CA GLY A 52 21.73 -14.33 -3.00
C GLY A 52 20.63 -14.58 -4.03
N TYR A 53 19.73 -13.61 -4.23
CA TYR A 53 18.72 -13.69 -5.28
C TYR A 53 19.23 -13.12 -6.61
N GLN A 54 18.68 -13.59 -7.73
CA GLN A 54 19.07 -13.14 -9.08
C GLN A 54 17.82 -12.77 -9.88
N ARG A 55 17.79 -11.54 -10.42
CA ARG A 55 16.68 -11.06 -11.26
C ARG A 55 16.37 -12.02 -12.41
N ASN A 56 15.08 -12.23 -12.66
CA ASN A 56 14.54 -13.09 -13.73
C ASN A 56 14.94 -14.56 -13.64
N LEU A 57 15.56 -14.98 -12.52
CA LEU A 57 15.91 -16.37 -12.24
C LEU A 57 15.30 -16.82 -10.92
N THR A 58 15.63 -16.14 -9.83
CA THR A 58 15.08 -16.41 -8.49
C THR A 58 14.46 -15.19 -7.83
N LEU A 59 14.57 -14.00 -8.44
CA LEU A 59 13.89 -12.78 -8.06
C LEU A 59 13.06 -12.24 -9.21
N PHE A 60 11.78 -12.06 -8.98
CA PHE A 60 10.81 -11.52 -9.93
C PHE A 60 10.17 -10.26 -9.36
N ILE A 61 9.69 -9.39 -10.23
CA ILE A 61 9.02 -8.15 -9.82
C ILE A 61 7.61 -8.19 -10.41
N ALA A 62 6.60 -8.13 -9.54
CA ALA A 62 5.20 -8.08 -9.94
C ALA A 62 4.78 -6.61 -10.13
N PHE A 63 4.99 -6.07 -11.33
CA PHE A 63 4.40 -4.79 -11.70
C PHE A 63 2.91 -4.95 -11.95
N TYR A 64 2.12 -3.93 -11.60
CA TYR A 64 0.66 -3.96 -11.71
C TYR A 64 0.09 -2.56 -11.95
N ASP A 65 -1.10 -2.48 -12.55
CA ASP A 65 -1.86 -1.24 -12.60
C ASP A 65 -2.43 -0.93 -11.22
N TRP A 66 -1.76 -0.03 -10.50
CA TRP A 66 -2.17 0.39 -9.16
C TRP A 66 -3.43 1.24 -9.17
N ARG A 67 -3.99 1.61 -10.33
CA ARG A 67 -5.26 2.34 -10.41
C ARG A 67 -6.47 1.42 -10.31
N GLN A 68 -6.34 0.18 -10.76
CA GLN A 68 -7.44 -0.80 -10.79
C GLN A 68 -7.71 -1.32 -9.38
N PRO A 69 -8.97 -1.74 -9.08
CA PRO A 69 -9.30 -2.34 -7.79
C PRO A 69 -8.31 -3.44 -7.42
N ILE A 70 -7.86 -3.47 -6.16
CA ILE A 70 -6.76 -4.33 -5.71
C ILE A 70 -6.99 -5.83 -6.04
N PRO A 71 -8.21 -6.39 -5.89
CA PRO A 71 -8.48 -7.76 -6.32
C PRO A 71 -8.23 -8.02 -7.81
N CYS A 72 -8.55 -7.05 -8.68
CA CYS A 72 -8.28 -7.13 -10.11
C CYS A 72 -6.76 -7.11 -10.37
N SER A 73 -6.03 -6.25 -9.67
CA SER A 73 -4.57 -6.17 -9.84
C SER A 73 -3.87 -7.46 -9.36
N ALA A 74 -4.35 -8.06 -8.28
CA ALA A 74 -3.86 -9.35 -7.80
C ALA A 74 -4.11 -10.46 -8.83
N HIS A 75 -5.34 -10.56 -9.36
CA HIS A 75 -5.71 -11.59 -10.32
C HIS A 75 -4.99 -11.44 -11.66
N THR A 76 -4.93 -10.23 -12.21
CA THR A 76 -4.40 -9.97 -13.54
C THR A 76 -2.87 -10.02 -13.59
N TYR A 77 -2.20 -9.46 -12.58
CA TYR A 77 -0.75 -9.26 -12.63
C TYR A 77 0.01 -10.21 -11.70
N LEU A 78 -0.34 -10.26 -10.41
CA LEU A 78 0.42 -11.06 -9.44
C LEU A 78 0.37 -12.57 -9.75
N VAL A 79 -0.81 -13.11 -10.11
CA VAL A 79 -0.95 -14.52 -10.51
C VAL A 79 -0.02 -14.88 -11.66
N GLN A 80 0.14 -13.98 -12.65
CA GLN A 80 1.03 -14.23 -13.79
C GLN A 80 2.50 -14.24 -13.37
N THR A 81 2.93 -13.30 -12.51
CA THR A 81 4.29 -13.29 -12.00
C THR A 81 4.60 -14.53 -11.16
N ILE A 82 3.65 -14.99 -10.33
CA ILE A 82 3.80 -16.24 -9.56
C ILE A 82 3.95 -17.43 -10.49
N ARG A 83 3.09 -17.53 -11.51
CA ARG A 83 3.17 -18.59 -12.52
C ARG A 83 4.52 -18.59 -13.24
N GLU A 84 4.99 -17.42 -13.67
CA GLU A 84 6.31 -17.27 -14.31
C GLU A 84 7.43 -17.74 -13.38
N ALA A 85 7.43 -17.28 -12.13
CA ALA A 85 8.46 -17.64 -11.17
C ALA A 85 8.54 -19.16 -10.94
N LYS A 86 7.39 -19.82 -10.79
CA LYS A 86 7.28 -21.28 -10.64
C LYS A 86 7.74 -22.01 -11.90
N GLN A 87 7.34 -21.55 -13.09
CA GLN A 87 7.78 -22.14 -14.37
C GLN A 87 9.29 -22.03 -14.59
N ARG A 88 9.89 -20.87 -14.24
CA ARG A 88 11.32 -20.61 -14.41
C ARG A 88 12.18 -21.41 -13.44
N THR A 89 11.71 -21.61 -12.21
CA THR A 89 12.50 -22.25 -11.14
C THR A 89 12.18 -23.72 -10.91
N GLY A 90 11.01 -24.19 -11.34
CA GLY A 90 10.48 -25.50 -10.98
C GLY A 90 9.98 -25.60 -9.53
N ALA A 91 9.95 -24.49 -8.78
CA ALA A 91 9.46 -24.48 -7.41
C ALA A 91 7.93 -24.58 -7.35
N SER A 92 7.41 -25.26 -6.33
CA SER A 92 5.97 -25.34 -6.06
C SER A 92 5.41 -24.10 -5.37
N LYS A 93 6.24 -23.35 -4.65
CA LYS A 93 5.87 -22.15 -3.89
C LYS A 93 6.83 -20.99 -4.11
N VAL A 94 6.38 -19.78 -3.77
CA VAL A 94 7.15 -18.54 -3.79
C VAL A 94 7.13 -17.85 -2.42
N ASN A 95 8.13 -16.99 -2.16
CA ASN A 95 8.11 -15.99 -1.09
C ASN A 95 7.66 -14.66 -1.68
N LEU A 96 6.80 -13.91 -0.97
CA LEU A 96 6.40 -12.57 -1.39
C LEU A 96 6.98 -11.52 -0.43
N VAL A 97 7.75 -10.56 -0.97
CA VAL A 97 8.16 -9.34 -0.25
C VAL A 97 7.38 -8.18 -0.84
N CYS A 98 6.63 -7.49 0.01
CA CYS A 98 5.62 -6.53 -0.41
C CYS A 98 5.89 -5.19 0.25
N HIS A 99 5.70 -4.10 -0.48
CA HIS A 99 5.79 -2.75 0.07
C HIS A 99 4.47 -1.99 -0.09
N SER A 100 4.02 -1.32 0.96
CA SER A 100 2.88 -0.40 0.91
C SER A 100 1.65 -1.07 0.29
N MET A 101 1.02 -0.48 -0.72
CA MET A 101 -0.11 -1.06 -1.45
C MET A 101 0.14 -2.49 -1.98
N GLY A 102 1.39 -2.85 -2.30
CA GLY A 102 1.74 -4.18 -2.77
C GLY A 102 1.41 -5.30 -1.77
N GLY A 103 1.41 -5.01 -0.47
CA GLY A 103 0.99 -5.98 0.54
C GLY A 103 -0.51 -6.26 0.50
N LEU A 104 -1.33 -5.27 0.14
CA LEU A 104 -2.76 -5.47 -0.06
C LEU A 104 -3.03 -6.29 -1.33
N VAL A 105 -2.23 -6.12 -2.39
CA VAL A 105 -2.29 -6.97 -3.60
C VAL A 105 -1.95 -8.42 -3.25
N ALA A 106 -0.91 -8.65 -2.43
CA ALA A 106 -0.55 -9.98 -1.97
C ALA A 106 -1.65 -10.61 -1.10
N ARG A 107 -2.24 -9.86 -0.16
CA ARG A 107 -3.37 -10.31 0.66
C ARG A 107 -4.59 -10.66 -0.18
N ALA A 108 -4.93 -9.83 -1.15
CA ALA A 108 -6.03 -10.10 -2.06
C ALA A 108 -5.84 -11.42 -2.81
N TYR A 109 -4.61 -11.76 -3.21
CA TYR A 109 -4.32 -13.07 -3.78
C TYR A 109 -4.44 -14.20 -2.75
N VAL A 110 -3.69 -14.13 -1.64
CA VAL A 110 -3.58 -15.23 -0.67
C VAL A 110 -4.81 -15.45 0.20
N GLN A 111 -5.82 -14.58 0.13
CA GLN A 111 -7.13 -14.74 0.77
C GLN A 111 -8.24 -15.04 -0.24
N SER A 112 -7.96 -14.98 -1.55
CA SER A 112 -8.96 -15.25 -2.59
C SER A 112 -9.37 -16.72 -2.69
N ASN A 113 -10.48 -16.97 -3.38
CA ASN A 113 -10.92 -18.30 -3.78
C ASN A 113 -10.10 -18.94 -4.92
N TYR A 114 -9.28 -18.15 -5.63
CA TYR A 114 -8.44 -18.63 -6.74
C TYR A 114 -6.97 -18.82 -6.34
N TYR A 115 -6.65 -18.71 -5.05
CA TYR A 115 -5.33 -19.03 -4.51
C TYR A 115 -4.95 -20.49 -4.80
N GLN A 116 -3.70 -20.72 -5.21
CA GLN A 116 -3.23 -22.03 -5.69
C GLN A 116 -2.28 -22.75 -4.74
N ASP A 117 -2.34 -22.47 -3.43
CA ASP A 117 -1.48 -23.08 -2.40
C ASP A 117 0.03 -22.93 -2.68
N ASP A 118 0.40 -21.82 -3.33
CA ASP A 118 1.73 -21.61 -3.90
C ASP A 118 2.51 -20.43 -3.31
N VAL A 119 2.11 -19.96 -2.13
CA VAL A 119 2.86 -18.98 -1.34
C VAL A 119 3.33 -19.64 -0.04
N GLU A 120 4.62 -19.51 0.25
CA GLU A 120 5.23 -20.01 1.48
C GLU A 120 5.20 -18.96 2.59
N GLN A 121 5.57 -17.72 2.26
CA GLN A 121 5.58 -16.62 3.23
C GLN A 121 5.24 -15.26 2.60
N LEU A 122 4.68 -14.39 3.43
CA LEU A 122 4.45 -12.98 3.18
C LEU A 122 5.33 -12.15 4.11
N ILE A 123 6.19 -11.33 3.54
CA ILE A 123 6.89 -10.27 4.25
C ILE A 123 6.32 -8.94 3.76
N ILE A 124 5.66 -8.21 4.64
CA ILE A 124 4.86 -7.04 4.31
C ILE A 124 5.44 -5.82 5.03
N LEU A 125 5.92 -4.86 4.25
CA LEU A 125 6.56 -3.64 4.73
C LEU A 125 5.61 -2.46 4.52
N CYS A 126 5.27 -1.76 5.60
CA CYS A 126 4.50 -0.50 5.57
C CYS A 126 3.15 -0.56 4.84
N SER A 127 2.52 -1.74 4.77
CA SER A 127 1.20 -1.85 4.13
C SER A 127 0.09 -1.35 5.04
N PRO A 128 -0.85 -0.55 4.50
CA PRO A 128 -1.99 -0.07 5.27
C PRO A 128 -3.03 -1.18 5.44
N ASN A 129 -2.75 -2.17 6.29
CA ASN A 129 -3.64 -3.34 6.48
C ASN A 129 -5.00 -2.96 7.09
N ALA A 130 -5.12 -1.79 7.73
CA ALA A 130 -6.40 -1.18 8.08
C ALA A 130 -6.64 0.16 7.36
N GLY A 131 -5.87 0.49 6.32
CA GLY A 131 -5.99 1.75 5.58
C GLY A 131 -5.19 2.92 6.19
N SER A 132 -5.27 4.09 5.54
CA SER A 132 -4.62 5.32 6.01
C SER A 132 -5.57 6.52 5.89
N PRO A 133 -5.70 7.37 6.92
CA PRO A 133 -6.54 8.57 6.87
C PRO A 133 -6.13 9.54 5.75
N ALA A 134 -4.86 9.60 5.36
CA ALA A 134 -4.42 10.43 4.24
C ALA A 134 -5.14 10.04 2.93
N ASN A 135 -5.39 8.74 2.71
CA ASN A 135 -6.10 8.26 1.53
C ASN A 135 -7.58 8.64 1.54
N TYR A 136 -8.20 8.80 2.71
CA TYR A 136 -9.57 9.34 2.78
C TYR A 136 -9.63 10.77 2.25
N ALA A 137 -8.67 11.63 2.62
CA ALA A 137 -8.60 13.00 2.11
C ALA A 137 -8.45 13.02 0.58
N TYR A 138 -7.56 12.19 0.03
CA TYR A 138 -7.39 12.05 -1.42
C TYR A 138 -8.66 11.53 -2.12
N TRP A 139 -9.33 10.52 -1.56
CA TRP A 139 -10.54 9.93 -2.12
C TRP A 139 -11.72 10.90 -2.14
N THR A 140 -11.86 11.70 -1.10
CA THR A 140 -12.95 12.69 -0.94
C THR A 140 -12.64 14.04 -1.56
N GLY A 141 -11.39 14.27 -1.99
CA GLY A 141 -10.89 15.57 -2.41
C GLY A 141 -10.90 16.62 -1.30
N GLY A 142 -10.87 16.17 -0.04
CA GLY A 142 -10.76 17.07 1.11
C GLY A 142 -9.41 17.78 1.11
N ILE A 143 -9.42 19.04 1.52
CA ILE A 143 -8.20 19.86 1.57
C ILE A 143 -7.57 19.68 2.94
N ILE A 144 -6.36 19.11 2.96
CA ILE A 144 -5.57 19.01 4.19
C ILE A 144 -4.95 20.38 4.49
N GLU A 145 -5.35 21.01 5.60
CA GLU A 145 -4.73 22.27 6.03
C GLU A 145 -3.33 22.03 6.60
N ASN A 146 -2.31 22.50 5.87
CA ASN A 146 -0.92 22.39 6.26
C ASN A 146 -0.58 23.38 7.38
N ARG A 147 -0.66 22.93 8.64
CA ARG A 147 0.14 23.54 9.71
C ARG A 147 1.48 22.82 9.75
N SER A 148 2.43 23.38 8.99
CA SER A 148 3.87 23.42 9.28
C SER A 148 4.38 22.29 10.19
N GLU A 149 4.94 21.20 9.62
CA GLU A 149 6.09 20.44 10.19
C GLU A 149 6.44 19.11 9.49
N SER A 150 5.69 18.62 8.49
CA SER A 150 6.03 17.31 7.91
C SER A 150 7.15 17.38 6.87
N HIS A 151 8.22 16.61 7.10
CA HIS A 151 9.21 16.24 6.07
C HIS A 151 8.53 15.89 4.74
N ILE A 152 9.14 16.30 3.63
CA ILE A 152 8.63 16.05 2.28
C ILE A 152 8.46 14.55 2.06
N ASN A 153 7.21 14.10 1.89
CA ASN A 153 6.90 12.71 1.58
C ASN A 153 6.75 12.53 0.06
N VAL A 154 7.66 11.74 -0.55
CA VAL A 154 7.66 11.50 -2.00
C VAL A 154 6.38 10.85 -2.51
N VAL A 155 5.74 9.98 -1.71
CA VAL A 155 4.46 9.36 -2.06
C VAL A 155 3.36 10.42 -2.13
N SER A 156 3.31 11.33 -1.17
CA SER A 156 2.36 12.45 -1.16
C SER A 156 2.59 13.40 -2.35
N ILE A 157 3.85 13.65 -2.75
CA ILE A 157 4.14 14.43 -3.96
C ILE A 157 3.56 13.75 -5.20
N TYR A 158 3.87 12.46 -5.41
CA TYR A 158 3.39 11.73 -6.58
C TYR A 158 1.87 11.63 -6.60
N MET A 159 1.26 11.41 -5.44
CA MET A 159 -0.19 11.44 -5.28
C MET A 159 -0.78 12.78 -5.73
N ASN A 160 -0.28 13.90 -5.19
CA ASN A 160 -0.78 15.23 -5.54
C ASN A 160 -0.65 15.56 -7.03
N LEU A 161 0.49 15.20 -7.64
CA LEU A 161 0.72 15.37 -9.09
C LEU A 161 -0.26 14.54 -9.91
N TYR A 162 -0.45 13.27 -9.56
CA TYR A 162 -1.33 12.38 -10.29
C TYR A 162 -2.80 12.78 -10.15
N LEU A 163 -3.24 13.13 -8.94
CA LEU A 163 -4.61 13.61 -8.73
C LEU A 163 -4.85 14.92 -9.48
N SER A 164 -3.89 15.84 -9.50
CA SER A 164 -4.00 17.08 -10.29
C SER A 164 -4.12 16.79 -11.78
N TYR A 165 -3.37 15.81 -12.30
CA TYR A 165 -3.53 15.32 -13.67
C TYR A 165 -4.94 14.77 -13.94
N LEU A 166 -5.47 13.90 -13.05
CA LEU A 166 -6.82 13.35 -13.18
C LEU A 166 -7.90 14.44 -13.16
N GLN A 167 -7.79 15.39 -12.23
CA GLN A 167 -8.71 16.51 -12.09
C GLN A 167 -8.71 17.39 -13.34
N GLY A 168 -7.54 17.58 -13.98
CA GLY A 168 -7.42 18.28 -15.25
C GLY A 168 -8.11 17.59 -16.43
N MET A 169 -8.29 16.27 -16.39
CA MET A 169 -9.01 15.53 -17.45
C MET A 169 -10.52 15.73 -17.39
N ASN A 170 -11.08 16.04 -16.22
CA ASN A 170 -12.50 16.37 -16.07
C ASN A 170 -12.70 17.54 -15.08
N PRO A 171 -12.41 18.79 -15.51
CA PRO A 171 -12.52 19.95 -14.63
C PRO A 171 -13.94 20.20 -14.10
N ALA A 172 -14.96 19.75 -14.84
CA ALA A 172 -16.36 19.89 -14.45
C ALA A 172 -16.76 18.94 -13.31
N ASN A 173 -16.10 17.79 -13.18
CA ASN A 173 -16.31 16.87 -12.06
C ASN A 173 -15.00 16.17 -11.65
N PRO A 174 -14.11 16.88 -10.93
CA PRO A 174 -12.78 16.39 -10.61
C PRO A 174 -12.79 15.12 -9.74
N LEU A 175 -13.75 15.00 -8.81
CA LEU A 175 -13.89 13.80 -7.97
C LEU A 175 -14.31 12.58 -8.78
N ARG A 176 -15.23 12.75 -9.74
CA ARG A 176 -15.63 11.65 -10.62
C ARG A 176 -14.46 11.12 -11.44
N ALA A 177 -13.53 11.98 -11.88
CA ALA A 177 -12.31 11.52 -12.55
C ALA A 177 -11.46 10.63 -11.63
N ILE A 178 -11.28 11.02 -10.37
CA ILE A 178 -10.55 10.20 -9.38
C ILE A 178 -11.25 8.85 -9.19
N HIS A 179 -12.55 8.85 -8.91
CA HIS A 179 -13.31 7.61 -8.65
C HIS A 179 -13.37 6.68 -9.85
N THR A 180 -13.35 7.23 -11.07
CA THR A 180 -13.40 6.44 -12.31
C THR A 180 -12.02 5.93 -12.73
N CYS A 181 -10.98 6.77 -12.63
CA CYS A 181 -9.65 6.46 -13.15
C CYS A 181 -8.68 5.90 -12.12
N PHE A 182 -9.00 6.00 -10.82
CA PHE A 182 -8.20 5.45 -9.73
C PHE A 182 -9.09 4.86 -8.61
N PRO A 183 -9.97 3.89 -8.93
CA PRO A 183 -10.88 3.28 -7.94
C PRO A 183 -10.19 2.62 -6.75
N SER A 184 -8.99 2.05 -6.90
CA SER A 184 -8.26 1.41 -5.79
C SER A 184 -7.75 2.36 -4.71
N LEU A 185 -7.82 3.67 -4.94
CA LEU A 185 -7.60 4.63 -3.85
C LEU A 185 -8.59 4.40 -2.70
N LEU A 186 -9.83 3.99 -3.03
CA LEU A 186 -10.82 3.57 -2.03
C LEU A 186 -10.35 2.35 -1.24
N ASP A 187 -9.69 1.38 -1.88
CA ASP A 187 -9.18 0.17 -1.22
C ASP A 187 -8.08 0.47 -0.20
N CYS A 188 -7.53 1.70 -0.17
CA CYS A 188 -6.49 2.14 0.75
C CYS A 188 -7.00 3.10 1.85
N VAL A 189 -8.29 3.47 1.87
CA VAL A 189 -8.87 4.30 2.94
C VAL A 189 -9.08 3.47 4.21
N PRO A 190 -9.26 4.09 5.39
CA PRO A 190 -9.40 3.34 6.63
C PRO A 190 -10.60 2.37 6.62
N SER A 191 -10.37 1.17 7.14
CA SER A 191 -11.38 0.13 7.33
C SER A 191 -11.95 0.17 8.74
N ARG A 192 -12.90 -0.73 9.02
CA ARG A 192 -13.49 -0.91 10.35
C ARG A 192 -12.44 -1.15 11.43
N ASP A 193 -11.41 -1.93 11.14
CA ASP A 193 -10.38 -2.28 12.13
C ASP A 193 -9.36 -1.16 12.36
N TYR A 194 -9.39 -0.11 11.53
CA TYR A 194 -8.70 1.14 11.87
C TYR A 194 -9.39 1.82 13.05
N GLY A 195 -10.73 1.69 13.12
CA GLY A 195 -11.57 2.38 14.09
C GLY A 195 -12.03 3.75 13.59
N ASP A 196 -12.47 4.58 14.53
CA ASP A 196 -12.99 5.91 14.24
C ASP A 196 -11.82 6.89 13.99
N TYR A 197 -11.72 7.43 12.77
CA TYR A 197 -10.62 8.30 12.34
C TYR A 197 -11.05 9.69 11.90
N LEU A 198 -12.35 9.96 11.83
CA LEU A 198 -12.91 11.27 11.52
C LEU A 198 -13.48 11.90 12.78
N LEU A 199 -13.22 13.18 12.97
CA LEU A 199 -13.80 13.98 14.03
C LEU A 199 -14.66 15.10 13.44
N GLU A 200 -15.76 15.41 14.11
CA GLU A 200 -16.60 16.58 13.85
C GLU A 200 -16.55 17.54 15.04
N ASP A 201 -16.80 18.83 14.80
CA ASP A 201 -17.08 19.76 15.89
C ASP A 201 -18.52 19.56 16.34
N ASP A 202 -18.70 19.21 17.61
CA ASP A 202 -19.99 19.11 18.28
C ASP A 202 -20.02 20.17 19.39
N ARG A 203 -20.48 21.38 19.03
CA ARG A 203 -20.67 22.51 19.95
C ARG A 203 -19.37 22.92 20.66
N GLY A 204 -18.26 22.99 19.92
CA GLY A 204 -16.95 23.35 20.45
C GLY A 204 -16.15 22.20 21.07
N TYR A 205 -16.64 20.96 20.97
CA TYR A 205 -15.90 19.75 21.36
C TYR A 205 -15.65 18.86 20.15
N SER A 206 -14.41 18.39 20.00
CA SER A 206 -14.07 17.37 19.01
C SER A 206 -14.69 16.03 19.39
N ARG A 207 -15.52 15.47 18.50
CA ARG A 207 -16.16 14.17 18.69
C ARG A 207 -15.84 13.24 17.53
N PHE A 208 -15.49 12.00 17.83
CA PHE A 208 -15.34 10.96 16.82
C PHE A 208 -16.67 10.65 16.13
N ILE A 209 -16.64 10.56 14.81
CA ILE A 209 -17.71 9.98 14.00
C ILE A 209 -17.50 8.47 14.00
N PRO A 210 -18.45 7.66 14.50
CA PRO A 210 -18.34 6.21 14.45
C PRO A 210 -18.20 5.70 13.01
N TYR A 211 -17.31 4.77 12.73
CA TYR A 211 -17.09 4.17 11.39
C TYR A 211 -18.40 3.72 10.74
N ARG A 212 -19.30 3.12 11.54
CA ARG A 212 -20.64 2.69 11.08
C ARG A 212 -21.47 3.83 10.46
N ARG A 213 -21.27 5.08 10.91
CA ARG A 213 -21.93 6.31 10.46
C ARG A 213 -21.17 7.05 9.35
N MET A 214 -19.93 6.69 9.06
CA MET A 214 -19.16 7.32 7.97
C MET A 214 -19.73 6.93 6.60
N HIS A 215 -19.71 7.88 5.67
CA HIS A 215 -20.20 7.67 4.30
C HIS A 215 -19.22 6.84 3.44
N VAL A 216 -17.92 7.08 3.59
CA VAL A 216 -16.88 6.31 2.90
C VAL A 216 -16.54 5.11 3.78
N LYS A 217 -16.64 3.92 3.21
CA LYS A 217 -16.31 2.65 3.87
C LYS A 217 -15.41 1.83 2.96
N ASN A 218 -14.44 1.15 3.55
CA ASN A 218 -13.55 0.27 2.82
C ASN A 218 -14.05 -1.17 2.91
N ALA A 219 -14.99 -1.54 2.03
CA ALA A 219 -15.54 -2.90 2.01
C ALA A 219 -14.46 -3.96 1.75
N PHE A 220 -13.45 -3.64 0.93
CA PHE A 220 -12.35 -4.53 0.59
C PHE A 220 -11.49 -4.87 1.83
N LEU A 221 -11.02 -3.88 2.58
CA LEU A 221 -10.25 -4.13 3.79
C LEU A 221 -11.11 -4.68 4.93
N ASP A 222 -12.38 -4.26 5.05
CA ASP A 222 -13.32 -4.87 5.99
C ASP A 222 -13.42 -6.38 5.76
N GLU A 223 -13.51 -6.83 4.50
CA GLU A 223 -13.54 -8.25 4.15
C GLU A 223 -12.20 -8.95 4.39
N LEU A 224 -11.08 -8.36 3.95
CA LEU A 224 -9.76 -8.97 4.14
C LEU A 224 -9.39 -9.12 5.63
N ASN A 225 -9.79 -8.17 6.47
CA ASN A 225 -9.49 -8.26 7.90
C ASN A 225 -10.44 -9.23 8.61
N ALA A 226 -11.72 -9.28 8.22
CA ALA A 226 -12.68 -10.27 8.75
C ALA A 226 -12.30 -11.72 8.40
N THR A 227 -11.54 -11.92 7.32
CA THR A 227 -11.15 -13.25 6.83
C THR A 227 -9.66 -13.55 6.99
N GLN A 228 -8.92 -12.75 7.76
CA GLN A 228 -7.45 -12.87 7.86
C GLN A 228 -6.96 -14.24 8.35
N GLU A 229 -7.77 -14.94 9.15
CA GLU A 229 -7.52 -16.31 9.61
C GLU A 229 -7.25 -17.31 8.48
N ILE A 230 -7.77 -17.04 7.26
CA ILE A 230 -7.53 -17.86 6.06
C ILE A 230 -6.03 -18.00 5.76
N ILE A 231 -5.23 -16.95 6.03
CA ILE A 231 -3.79 -16.95 5.77
C ILE A 231 -3.09 -18.02 6.64
N SER A 232 -3.44 -18.08 7.93
CA SER A 232 -2.91 -19.09 8.85
C SER A 232 -3.39 -20.51 8.50
N LYS A 233 -4.66 -20.67 8.11
CA LYS A 233 -5.23 -21.96 7.65
C LYS A 233 -4.57 -22.46 6.38
N ARG A 234 -4.01 -21.56 5.57
CA ARG A 234 -3.20 -21.85 4.36
C ARG A 234 -1.72 -22.10 4.68
N ASN A 235 -1.33 -22.12 5.95
CA ASN A 235 0.04 -22.33 6.43
C ASN A 235 1.03 -21.32 5.84
N ILE A 236 0.59 -20.06 5.65
CA ILE A 236 1.45 -19.00 5.12
C ILE A 236 2.07 -18.25 6.31
N ALA A 237 3.40 -18.23 6.39
CA ALA A 237 4.09 -17.44 7.41
C ALA A 237 3.97 -15.95 7.08
N VAL A 238 3.65 -15.11 8.08
CA VAL A 238 3.49 -13.66 7.91
C VAL A 238 4.49 -12.91 8.76
N THR A 239 5.21 -11.98 8.13
CA THR A 239 6.07 -10.99 8.79
C THR A 239 5.62 -9.58 8.42
N LEU A 240 5.40 -8.74 9.41
CA LEU A 240 4.97 -7.36 9.29
C LEU A 240 6.08 -6.43 9.76
N ILE A 241 6.44 -5.45 8.94
CA ILE A 241 7.46 -4.46 9.29
C ILE A 241 6.88 -3.06 9.15
N ALA A 242 6.79 -2.34 10.27
CA ALA A 242 6.28 -0.97 10.32
C ALA A 242 7.42 0.04 10.48
N GLY A 243 7.29 1.19 9.82
CA GLY A 243 8.11 2.37 10.07
C GLY A 243 7.59 3.19 11.25
N ILE A 244 8.50 3.87 11.95
CA ILE A 244 8.20 4.78 13.06
C ILE A 244 9.01 6.08 12.97
N GLU A 245 8.70 7.03 13.83
CA GLU A 245 9.37 8.34 13.98
C GLU A 245 9.11 9.32 12.84
N SER A 246 8.10 9.06 12.00
CA SER A 246 7.61 10.01 11.00
C SER A 246 6.22 10.52 11.37
N SER A 247 6.04 11.84 11.33
CA SER A 247 4.73 12.47 11.56
C SER A 247 3.71 11.94 10.57
N THR A 248 2.72 11.21 11.07
CA THR A 248 1.72 10.46 10.30
C THR A 248 0.32 10.90 10.72
N ILE A 249 -0.56 11.13 9.75
CA ILE A 249 -1.95 11.48 10.02
C ILE A 249 -2.64 10.28 10.68
N GLN A 250 -3.01 10.44 11.95
CA GLN A 250 -3.76 9.44 12.71
C GLN A 250 -5.26 9.68 12.57
N ASN A 251 -5.68 10.94 12.63
CA ASN A 251 -7.09 11.30 12.51
C ASN A 251 -7.26 12.58 11.69
N LEU A 252 -8.46 12.81 11.20
CA LEU A 252 -8.84 14.01 10.46
C LEU A 252 -10.02 14.69 11.16
N GLN A 253 -9.82 15.92 11.59
CA GLN A 253 -10.89 16.78 12.07
C GLN A 253 -11.53 17.47 10.87
N MET A 254 -12.80 17.16 10.62
CA MET A 254 -13.59 17.78 9.57
C MET A 254 -14.02 19.18 10.02
N VAL A 255 -13.69 20.16 9.19
CA VAL A 255 -14.15 21.54 9.30
C VAL A 255 -14.97 21.84 8.05
N HIS A 256 -16.22 22.25 8.23
CA HIS A 256 -17.05 22.63 7.10
C HIS A 256 -16.48 23.93 6.50
N GLY A 257 -15.91 23.84 5.29
CA GLY A 257 -15.30 24.97 4.59
C GLY A 257 -16.33 25.87 3.91
N SER A 258 -15.92 27.11 3.61
CA SER A 258 -16.70 28.04 2.79
C SER A 258 -16.92 27.50 1.38
N LEU A 259 -18.06 27.85 0.77
CA LEU A 259 -18.36 27.56 -0.64
C LEU A 259 -17.24 28.10 -1.55
N ASP A 260 -16.76 27.28 -2.49
CA ASP A 260 -15.85 27.78 -3.52
C ASP A 260 -16.57 28.70 -4.52
N LYS A 261 -15.83 29.28 -5.48
CA LYS A 261 -16.38 30.20 -6.50
C LYS A 261 -17.47 29.57 -7.38
N LEU A 262 -17.64 28.24 -7.34
CA LEU A 262 -18.66 27.47 -8.06
C LEU A 262 -19.82 27.04 -7.15
N GLY A 263 -19.83 27.45 -5.87
CA GLY A 263 -20.86 27.06 -4.92
C GLY A 263 -20.71 25.63 -4.38
N ILE A 264 -19.53 25.02 -4.52
CA ILE A 264 -19.25 23.67 -4.01
C ILE A 264 -18.56 23.80 -2.65
N SER A 265 -19.17 23.23 -1.61
CA SER A 265 -18.52 23.13 -0.30
C SER A 265 -17.38 22.13 -0.37
N LYS A 266 -16.15 22.57 -0.11
CA LYS A 266 -15.01 21.68 0.08
C LYS A 266 -14.84 21.41 1.57
N THR A 267 -14.72 20.13 1.92
CA THR A 267 -14.43 19.75 3.31
C THR A 267 -12.96 20.06 3.58
N ILE A 268 -12.72 20.90 4.59
CA ILE A 268 -11.39 21.13 5.13
C ILE A 268 -11.12 20.03 6.14
N LEU A 269 -9.94 19.43 6.06
CA LEU A 269 -9.52 18.34 6.91
C LEU A 269 -8.28 18.78 7.67
N ASN A 270 -8.44 19.02 8.97
CA ASN A 270 -7.33 19.37 9.84
C ASN A 270 -6.67 18.07 10.34
N PRO A 271 -5.40 17.81 9.98
CA PRO A 271 -4.75 16.56 10.36
C PRO A 271 -4.37 16.59 11.85
N ILE A 272 -4.67 15.48 12.53
CA ILE A 272 -4.15 15.19 13.87
C ILE A 272 -3.08 14.11 13.69
N ASN A 273 -1.83 14.50 13.91
CA ASN A 273 -0.67 13.66 13.63
C ASN A 273 -0.16 12.90 14.86
N SER A 274 0.53 11.79 14.61
CA SER A 274 1.30 11.02 15.58
C SER A 274 2.63 10.59 14.98
N TYR A 275 3.66 10.40 15.81
CA TYR A 275 4.97 9.88 15.37
C TYR A 275 5.05 8.34 15.39
N VAL A 276 3.93 7.67 15.71
CA VAL A 276 3.81 6.21 15.70
C VAL A 276 3.37 5.73 14.30
N GLY A 277 4.16 6.10 13.29
CA GLY A 277 3.94 5.77 11.89
C GLY A 277 5.11 6.16 10.99
N ASP A 278 4.95 5.87 9.71
CA ASP A 278 5.99 6.00 8.68
C ASP A 278 5.84 7.23 7.77
N GLY A 279 4.94 8.15 8.12
CA GLY A 279 4.59 9.34 7.35
C GLY A 279 3.42 9.15 6.39
N ILE A 280 2.93 7.91 6.20
CA ILE A 280 1.71 7.59 5.45
C ILE A 280 0.80 6.65 6.27
N VAL A 281 1.36 5.61 6.88
CA VAL A 281 0.65 4.52 7.53
C VAL A 281 1.01 4.48 9.01
N MET A 282 -0.02 4.42 9.86
CA MET A 282 0.14 4.23 11.29
C MET A 282 0.57 2.80 11.61
N VAL A 283 1.42 2.61 12.63
CA VAL A 283 1.88 1.27 13.05
C VAL A 283 0.71 0.33 13.35
N HIS A 284 -0.34 0.81 14.02
CA HIS A 284 -1.51 -0.02 14.32
C HIS A 284 -2.23 -0.50 13.05
N SER A 285 -2.21 0.30 11.98
CA SER A 285 -2.76 -0.09 10.67
C SER A 285 -1.90 -1.15 9.99
N VAL A 286 -0.56 -1.05 10.08
CA VAL A 286 0.34 -2.12 9.60
C VAL A 286 0.08 -3.42 10.36
N PHE A 287 -0.08 -3.34 11.68
CA PHE A 287 -0.23 -4.46 12.60
C PHE A 287 -1.67 -4.94 12.81
N ALA A 288 -2.62 -4.46 11.99
CA ALA A 288 -4.00 -4.95 11.95
C ALA A 288 -4.11 -6.39 11.39
N LEU A 289 -3.03 -6.88 10.77
CA LEU A 289 -2.88 -8.27 10.35
C LEU A 289 -2.12 -9.07 11.42
N ASP A 290 -2.45 -10.36 11.55
CA ASP A 290 -1.71 -11.31 12.38
C ASP A 290 -0.39 -11.76 11.72
N GLY A 291 0.65 -11.94 12.55
CA GLY A 291 1.99 -12.35 12.12
C GLY A 291 3.10 -11.85 13.04
N ASP A 292 4.35 -12.11 12.65
CA ASP A 292 5.52 -11.61 13.36
C ASP A 292 5.69 -10.11 13.12
N LYS A 293 5.68 -9.30 14.19
CA LYS A 293 5.65 -7.83 14.12
C LYS A 293 7.01 -7.23 14.44
N TYR A 294 7.50 -6.38 13.55
CA TYR A 294 8.75 -5.63 13.71
C TYR A 294 8.53 -4.14 13.46
N MET A 295 9.21 -3.30 14.23
CA MET A 295 9.26 -1.85 13.99
C MET A 295 10.70 -1.45 13.67
N VAL A 296 10.86 -0.54 12.71
CA VAL A 296 12.16 0.03 12.35
C VAL A 296 12.06 1.56 12.25
N LYS A 297 13.10 2.26 12.69
CA LYS A 297 13.16 3.73 12.56
C LYS A 297 13.36 4.11 11.10
N GLY A 298 12.43 4.89 10.56
CA GLY A 298 12.48 5.37 9.19
C GLY A 298 11.10 5.63 8.60
N GLY A 299 11.05 6.57 7.65
CA GLY A 299 9.84 6.87 6.90
C GLY A 299 9.46 5.77 5.89
N HIS A 300 8.31 5.94 5.24
CA HIS A 300 7.65 4.93 4.42
C HIS A 300 8.59 4.22 3.43
N MET A 301 9.45 4.96 2.71
CA MET A 301 10.41 4.38 1.77
C MET A 301 11.70 3.86 2.43
N GLU A 302 12.12 4.45 3.56
CA GLU A 302 13.37 4.09 4.24
C GLU A 302 13.29 2.70 4.89
N VAL A 303 12.07 2.29 5.28
CA VAL A 303 11.82 0.96 5.87
C VAL A 303 12.35 -0.16 4.98
N LEU A 304 12.31 -0.02 3.66
CA LEU A 304 12.88 -0.97 2.71
C LEU A 304 14.35 -1.32 3.05
N PHE A 305 15.15 -0.30 3.37
CA PHE A 305 16.57 -0.46 3.67
C PHE A 305 16.83 -0.79 5.14
N ARG A 306 16.05 -0.18 6.04
CA ARG A 306 16.15 -0.41 7.50
C ARG A 306 15.75 -1.83 7.90
N SER A 307 15.01 -2.53 7.03
CA SER A 307 14.58 -3.91 7.23
C SER A 307 15.61 -4.96 6.85
N TYR A 308 16.82 -4.58 6.41
CA TYR A 308 17.84 -5.52 5.90
C TYR A 308 18.05 -6.74 6.80
N SER A 309 18.30 -6.54 8.08
CA SER A 309 18.60 -7.64 9.02
C SER A 309 17.39 -8.55 9.28
N ILE A 310 16.18 -8.02 9.20
CA ILE A 310 14.93 -8.80 9.32
C ILE A 310 14.75 -9.64 8.06
N LEU A 311 14.86 -9.01 6.88
CA LEU A 311 14.75 -9.67 5.58
C LEU A 311 15.79 -10.79 5.43
N GLN A 312 17.05 -10.52 5.78
CA GLN A 312 18.11 -11.51 5.71
C GLN A 312 17.81 -12.74 6.57
N ARG A 313 17.24 -12.58 7.77
CA ARG A 313 16.86 -13.72 8.63
C ARG A 313 15.63 -14.47 8.10
N LYS A 314 14.64 -13.77 7.55
CA LYS A 314 13.38 -14.38 7.07
C LYS A 314 13.53 -15.06 5.70
N LEU A 315 14.52 -14.65 4.91
CA LEU A 315 14.82 -15.17 3.57
C LEU A 315 16.09 -16.06 3.52
N ALA A 316 16.64 -16.42 4.67
CA ALA A 316 17.72 -17.39 4.80
C ALA A 316 17.16 -18.81 4.61
#